data_AF-A0AA45QS46-F1
#
_entry.id   AF-A0AA45QS46-F1
#
_cell.length_a   1.000
_cell.length_b   1.000
_cell.length_c   1.000
_cell.angle_alpha   90.00
_cell.angle_beta   90.00
_cell.angle_gamma   90.00
#
_symmetry.space_group_name_H-M   'P 1'
#
loop_
_entity.id
_entity.type
_entity.pdbx_description
1 polymer ?
#
loop_
_entity_poly.entity_id
_entity_poly.type
_entity_poly.pdbx_seq_one_letter_code
_entity_poly.pdbx_strand_id
1 'polypeptide(L)' 'MAGTSTVTYSSNHNGTINFYKDPNHYQDVRYLQDPVWVKQESQKLLDSTQLIEIPTSFDKQASQIISEIVIK' A
#
# COMPACT_ATOMS: atom_id res chain seq x y z
N MET A 1 17.33 4.43 -15.90
CA MET A 1 16.02 3.95 -16.38
C MET A 1 15.06 3.99 -15.21
N ALA A 2 14.06 4.87 -15.23
CA ALA A 2 13.03 4.89 -14.20
C ALA A 2 12.04 3.77 -14.51
N GLY A 3 12.11 2.66 -13.77
CA GLY A 3 11.14 1.58 -13.89
C GLY A 3 9.84 1.99 -13.24
N THR A 4 8.74 1.95 -13.99
CA THR A 4 7.39 2.16 -13.44
C THR A 4 6.99 0.92 -12.65
N SER A 5 6.98 1.02 -11.32
CA SER A 5 6.47 -0.05 -10.44
C SER A 5 4.98 0.18 -10.19
N THR A 6 4.14 -0.80 -10.50
CA THR A 6 2.70 -0.75 -10.23
C THR A 6 2.45 -1.29 -8.82
N VAL A 7 1.91 -0.46 -7.93
CA VAL A 7 1.62 -0.83 -6.53
C VAL A 7 0.12 -0.80 -6.33
N THR A 8 -0.42 -1.84 -5.69
CA THR A 8 -1.83 -1.86 -5.26
C THR A 8 -1.90 -1.39 -3.82
N TYR A 9 -2.90 -0.58 -3.47
CA TYR A 9 -3.10 -0.10 -2.10
C TYR A 9 -4.54 -0.29 -1.64
N SER A 10 -4.73 -0.47 -0.32
CA SER A 10 -6.04 -0.41 0.33
C SER A 10 -6.04 0.64 1.43
N SER A 11 -7.09 1.48 1.48
CA SER A 11 -7.29 2.44 2.57
C SER A 11 -8.05 1.77 3.71
N ASN A 12 -7.53 1.89 4.93
CA ASN A 12 -8.19 1.37 6.12
C ASN A 12 -9.16 2.40 6.76
N HIS A 13 -9.35 3.57 6.14
CA HIS A 13 -10.21 4.67 6.61
C HIS A 13 -9.92 5.20 8.04
N ASN A 14 -8.75 4.90 8.58
CA ASN A 14 -8.30 5.31 9.92
C ASN A 14 -6.95 6.04 9.88
N GLY A 15 -6.58 6.58 8.71
CA GLY A 15 -5.29 7.23 8.48
C GLY A 15 -4.14 6.29 8.11
N THR A 16 -4.39 4.98 8.00
CA THR A 16 -3.39 4.00 7.54
C THR A 16 -3.72 3.45 6.14
N ILE A 17 -2.68 3.07 5.39
CA ILE A 17 -2.77 2.51 4.04
C ILE A 17 -1.89 1.26 4.01
N ASN A 18 -2.39 0.17 3.44
CA ASN A 18 -1.58 -1.02 3.18
C ASN A 18 -1.04 -0.96 1.75
N PHE A 19 0.27 -1.22 1.58
CA PHE A 19 0.92 -1.30 0.27
C PHE A 19 1.22 -2.75 -0.10
N TYR A 20 0.83 -3.16 -1.30
CA TYR A 20 1.12 -4.48 -1.85
C TYR A 20 2.05 -4.34 -3.05
N LYS A 21 3.28 -4.82 -2.89
CA LYS A 21 4.35 -4.73 -3.91
C LYS A 21 4.00 -5.52 -5.17
N ASP A 22 3.32 -6.64 -5.00
CA ASP A 22 2.70 -7.38 -6.09
C ASP A 22 1.18 -7.10 -6.03
N PRO A 23 0.53 -6.72 -7.13
CA PRO A 23 -0.93 -6.63 -7.16
C PRO A 23 -1.48 -8.00 -6.78
N ASN A 24 -1.97 -8.12 -5.54
CA ASN A 24 -2.72 -9.28 -5.08
C ASN A 24 -4.04 -9.30 -5.85
N HIS A 25 -3.97 -9.70 -7.12
CA HIS A 25 -5.11 -10.34 -7.72
C HIS A 25 -5.22 -11.67 -6.97
N TYR A 26 -6.06 -11.70 -5.93
CA TYR A 26 -6.47 -12.92 -5.27
C TYR A 26 -7.30 -13.75 -6.28
N GLN A 27 -6.65 -14.30 -7.31
CA GLN A 27 -7.24 -15.24 -8.27
C GLN A 27 -6.86 -16.68 -7.92
N ASP A 28 -6.18 -16.91 -6.79
CA ASP A 28 -5.97 -18.27 -6.34
C ASP A 28 -7.30 -18.84 -5.83
N VAL A 29 -7.76 -19.91 -6.47
CA VAL A 29 -9.03 -20.58 -6.16
C VAL A 29 -9.13 -21.02 -4.69
N ARG A 30 -7.98 -21.21 -4.01
CA ARG A 30 -7.92 -21.52 -2.58
C ARG A 30 -8.52 -20.43 -1.72
N TYR A 31 -8.52 -19.17 -2.16
CA TYR A 31 -9.22 -18.09 -1.46
C TYR A 31 -10.73 -18.32 -1.35
N LEU A 32 -11.31 -19.08 -2.28
CA LEU A 32 -12.74 -19.42 -2.29
C LEU A 32 -13.02 -20.80 -1.68
N GLN A 33 -12.03 -21.69 -1.67
CA GLN A 33 -12.23 -23.13 -1.41
C GLN A 33 -11.55 -23.64 -0.14
N ASP A 34 -10.56 -22.93 0.39
CA ASP A 34 -9.78 -23.36 1.56
C ASP A 34 -9.65 -22.25 2.61
N PRO A 35 -10.64 -22.12 3.53
CA PRO A 35 -10.62 -21.07 4.55
C PRO A 35 -9.48 -21.23 5.57
N VAL A 36 -8.95 -22.45 5.76
CA VAL A 36 -7.85 -22.71 6.71
C VAL A 36 -6.54 -22.16 6.14
N TRP A 37 -6.26 -22.48 4.88
CA TRP A 37 -5.09 -21.94 4.18
C TRP A 37 -5.14 -20.41 4.08
N VAL A 38 -6.32 -19.85 3.77
CA VAL A 38 -6.51 -18.39 3.69
C VAL A 38 -6.14 -17.70 5.00
N LYS A 39 -6.58 -18.27 6.13
CA LYS A 39 -6.26 -17.73 7.45
C LYS A 39 -4.75 -17.75 7.72
N GLN A 40 -4.08 -18.83 7.35
CA GLN A 40 -2.62 -18.97 7.51
C GLN A 40 -1.84 -18.00 6.62
N GLU A 41 -2.21 -17.90 5.33
CA GLU A 41 -1.52 -16.99 4.40
C GLU A 41 -1.77 -15.53 4.78
N SER A 42 -2.97 -15.20 5.24
CA SER A 42 -3.29 -13.85 5.74
C SER A 42 -2.43 -13.49 6.96
N GLN A 43 -2.27 -14.42 7.91
CA GLN A 43 -1.43 -14.18 9.08
C GLN A 43 0.04 -13.99 8.68
N LYS A 44 0.55 -14.83 7.77
CA LYS A 44 1.91 -14.71 7.24
C LYS A 44 2.17 -13.36 6.57
N LEU A 45 1.20 -12.85 5.80
CA LEU A 45 1.30 -11.51 5.20
C LEU A 45 1.39 -10.43 6.28
N LEU A 46 0.54 -10.47 7.30
CA LEU A 46 0.57 -9.54 8.43
C LEU A 46 1.91 -9.61 9.18
N ASP A 47 2.41 -10.82 9.46
CA ASP A 47 3.68 -11.03 10.16
C ASP A 47 4.89 -10.54 9.35
N SER A 48 4.79 -10.57 8.01
CA SER A 48 5.82 -10.07 7.10
C SER A 48 5.68 -8.58 6.75
N THR A 49 4.64 -7.91 7.24
CA THR A 49 4.38 -6.51 6.92
C THR A 49 5.41 -5.62 7.59
N GLN A 50 6.13 -4.84 6.79
CA GLN A 50 7.06 -3.84 7.29
C GLN A 50 6.38 -2.48 7.36
N LEU A 51 6.42 -1.83 8.52
CA LEU A 51 6.04 -0.43 8.63
C LEU A 51 7.12 0.42 7.95
N ILE A 52 6.71 1.17 6.93
CA ILE A 52 7.54 2.18 6.29
C ILE A 52 7.05 3.53 6.81
N GLU A 53 7.84 4.17 7.65
CA GLU A 53 7.56 5.54 8.08
C GLU A 53 7.87 6.49 6.93
N ILE A 54 6.86 7.25 6.50
CA ILE A 54 7.04 8.31 5.51
C ILE A 54 7.49 9.56 6.29
N PRO A 55 8.72 10.07 6.08
CA PRO A 55 9.22 11.22 6.83
C PRO A 55 8.43 12.48 6.45
N THR A 56 7.85 13.14 7.46
CA THR A 56 7.08 14.39 7.32
C THR A 56 7.95 15.64 7.45
N SER A 57 9.27 15.47 7.54
CA SER A 57 10.24 16.55 7.73
C SER A 57 10.19 17.63 6.64
N PHE A 58 9.61 17.30 5.48
CA PHE A 58 9.49 18.19 4.33
C PHE A 58 8.06 18.62 4.00
N ASP A 59 7.07 18.25 4.83
CA ASP A 59 5.65 18.54 4.54
C ASP A 59 5.39 20.03 4.36
N LYS A 60 6.09 20.88 5.13
CA LYS A 60 5.98 22.33 5.02
C LYS A 60 6.53 22.85 3.69
N GLN A 61 7.70 22.37 3.25
CA GLN A 61 8.25 22.75 1.94
C GLN A 61 7.39 22.22 0.79
N ALA A 62 6.89 20.98 0.90
CA ALA A 62 6.00 20.39 -0.09
C ALA A 62 4.70 21.20 -0.22
N SER A 63 4.09 21.59 0.90
CA SER A 63 2.89 22.44 0.95
C SER A 63 3.11 23.79 0.28
N GLN A 64 4.25 24.44 0.54
CA GLN A 64 4.63 25.70 -0.12
C GLN A 64 4.74 25.54 -1.64
N ILE A 65 5.44 24.51 -2.12
CA ILE A 65 5.57 24.26 -3.56
C ILE A 65 4.19 24.03 -4.20
N ILE A 66 3.33 23.23 -3.56
CA ILE A 66 1.97 22.95 -4.05
C ILE A 66 1.14 24.24 -4.14
N SER A 67 1.25 25.14 -3.16
CA SER A 67 0.49 26.41 -3.17
C SER A 67 0.86 27.33 -4.33
N GLU A 68 2.07 27.19 -4.88
CA GLU A 68 2.55 27.97 -6.03
C GLU A 68 2.17 27.33 -7.38
N ILE A 69 1.68 26.08 -7.39
CA ILE A 69 1.23 25.42 -8.62
C ILE A 69 -0.16 25.97 -8.98
N VAL A 70 -0.19 26.88 -9.96
CA VAL A 70 -1.43 27.33 -10.60
C VAL A 70 -1.65 26.54 -11.88
N ILE A 71 -2.68 25.69 -11.90
CA ILE A 71 -3.13 25.03 -13.13
C ILE A 71 -4.05 26.00 -13.86
N LYS A 72 -3.68 26.35 -15.11
CA LYS A 72 -4.50 27.16 -16.02
C LYS A 72 -5.36 26.29 -16.92
#